data_AF-M1ZI28-F1
#
_entry.id   AF-M1ZI28-F1
#
_cell.length_a   1.000
_cell.length_b   1.000
_cell.length_c   1.000
_cell.angle_alpha   90.00
_cell.angle_beta   90.00
_cell.angle_gamma   90.00
#
_symmetry.space_group_name_H-M   'P 1'
#
loop_
_entity.id
_entity.type
_entity.pdbx_description
1 polymer ?
#
loop_
_entity_poly.entity_id
_entity_poly.type
_entity_poly.pdbx_seq_one_letter_code
_entity_poly.pdbx_strand_id
1 'polypeptide(L)' 'MSIEKTNQPLDGVKCVVNTCHYYVYGDHCSAAKIEIQPRNATSTEETDCATFRPDNGSMQ' A
#
# COMPACT_ATOMS: atom_id res chain seq x y z
N MET A 1 -9.29 -10.72 -0.14
CA MET A 1 -8.15 -11.53 -0.64
C MET A 1 -6.89 -11.08 0.10
N SER A 2 -5.94 -11.98 0.37
CA SER A 2 -4.66 -11.60 0.96
C SER A 2 -3.71 -11.13 -0.15
N ILE A 3 -3.08 -9.97 0.01
CA ILE A 3 -2.07 -9.45 -0.92
C ILE A 3 -0.68 -9.90 -0.44
N GLU A 4 0.07 -10.55 -1.32
CA GLU A 4 1.43 -11.00 -1.01
C GLU A 4 2.42 -9.83 -1.00
N LYS A 5 3.41 -9.90 -0.10
CA LYS A 5 4.58 -9.02 -0.09
C LYS A 5 5.71 -9.68 -0.89
N THR A 6 6.24 -8.97 -1.87
CA THR A 6 7.27 -9.42 -2.81
C THR A 6 8.64 -8.89 -2.41
N ASN A 7 9.70 -9.49 -2.97
CA ASN A 7 11.08 -9.01 -2.81
C ASN A 7 11.48 -7.93 -3.84
N GLN A 8 10.55 -7.52 -4.71
CA GLN A 8 10.77 -6.52 -5.75
C GLN A 8 9.73 -5.41 -5.63
N PRO A 9 10.12 -4.14 -5.85
CA PRO A 9 9.17 -3.03 -5.95
C PRO A 9 8.11 -3.27 -7.02
N LEU A 10 6.90 -2.79 -6.76
CA LEU A 10 5.82 -2.70 -7.73
C LEU A 10 6.06 -1.48 -8.62
N ASP A 11 6.45 -1.73 -9.86
CA ASP A 11 6.73 -0.69 -10.84
C ASP A 11 5.54 0.27 -11.02
N GLY A 12 5.83 1.57 -11.07
CA GLY A 12 4.83 2.62 -11.26
C GLY A 12 4.04 3.01 -10.00
N VAL A 13 4.32 2.41 -8.84
CA VAL A 13 3.64 2.74 -7.57
C VAL A 13 4.62 3.33 -6.55
N LYS A 14 4.38 4.59 -6.16
CA LYS A 14 5.08 5.26 -5.06
C LYS A 14 4.33 5.02 -3.74
N CYS A 15 4.99 4.41 -2.76
CA CYS A 15 4.45 4.23 -1.41
C CYS A 15 5.26 5.07 -0.42
N VAL A 16 4.72 6.23 -0.02
CA VAL A 16 5.36 7.12 0.97
C VAL A 16 4.95 6.81 2.41
N VAL A 17 3.96 5.93 2.59
CA VAL A 17 3.41 5.58 3.90
C VAL A 17 4.36 4.59 4.56
N ASN A 18 5.35 5.08 5.28
CA ASN A 18 6.39 4.26 5.92
C ASN A 18 5.87 3.30 7.01
N THR A 19 4.64 3.49 7.48
CA THR A 19 3.93 2.56 8.39
C THR A 19 3.18 1.46 7.64
N CYS A 20 3.20 1.46 6.31
CA CYS A 20 2.62 0.38 5.51
C CYS A 20 3.53 -0.84 5.57
N HIS A 21 2.97 -2.01 5.86
CA HIS A 21 3.65 -3.30 5.83
C HIS A 21 4.34 -3.56 4.48
N TYR A 22 3.84 -3.00 3.39
CA TYR A 22 4.42 -3.14 2.05
C TYR A 22 5.41 -2.04 1.69
N TYR A 23 5.63 -1.04 2.54
CA TYR A 23 6.67 -0.03 2.32
C TYR A 23 8.05 -0.69 2.31
N VAL A 24 8.87 -0.29 1.34
CA VAL A 24 10.30 -0.59 1.27
C VAL A 24 11.08 0.69 0.93
N TYR A 25 12.37 0.68 1.22
CA TYR A 25 13.24 1.85 1.08
C TYR A 25 13.14 2.51 -0.31
N GLY A 26 13.14 3.85 -0.32
CA GLY A 26 13.05 4.65 -1.54
C GLY A 26 11.63 4.98 -1.99
N ASP A 27 10.67 5.04 -1.06
CA ASP A 27 9.24 5.26 -1.35
C ASP A 27 8.62 4.23 -2.31
N HIS A 28 9.06 2.98 -2.17
CA HIS A 28 8.64 1.88 -3.04
C HIS A 28 7.60 0.99 -2.34
N CYS A 29 6.65 0.46 -3.10
CA CYS A 29 5.69 -0.54 -2.62
C CYS A 29 6.18 -1.94 -2.97
N SER A 30 6.16 -2.88 -2.03
CA SER A 30 6.48 -4.30 -2.24
C SER A 30 5.22 -5.18 -2.25
N ALA A 31 4.04 -4.61 -2.43
CA ALA A 31 2.83 -5.41 -2.65
C ALA A 31 2.85 -6.00 -4.07
N ALA A 32 2.44 -7.26 -4.24
CA ALA A 32 2.34 -7.88 -5.57
C ALA A 32 1.37 -7.13 -6.51
N LYS A 33 0.39 -6.41 -5.93
CA LYS A 33 -0.55 -5.51 -6.61
C LYS A 33 -1.16 -4.57 -5.58
N ILE A 34 -1.71 -3.44 -6.03
CA ILE A 34 -2.53 -2.55 -5.20
C ILE A 34 -4.01 -2.65 -5.58
N GLU A 35 -4.87 -2.34 -4.62
CA GLU A 35 -6.31 -2.18 -4.79
C GLU A 35 -6.70 -0.83 -4.20
N ILE A 36 -7.35 -0.01 -5.03
CA ILE A 36 -7.88 1.30 -4.64
C ILE A 36 -9.41 1.20 -4.55
N GLN A 37 -9.99 1.77 -3.50
CA GLN A 37 -11.43 1.70 -3.18
C GLN A 37 -11.97 3.05 -2.70
N PRO A 38 -13.31 3.27 -2.69
CA PRO A 38 -14.37 2.40 -3.24
C PRO A 38 -14.53 2.55 -4.76
N ARG A 39 -15.25 1.62 -5.39
CA ARG A 39 -15.51 1.59 -6.85
C ARG A 39 -16.12 2.88 -7.40
N ASN A 40 -16.95 3.56 -6.60
CA ASN A 40 -17.73 4.72 -7.02
C ASN A 40 -17.27 6.00 -6.30
N ALA A 41 -15.97 6.12 -5.99
CA ALA A 41 -15.42 7.34 -5.43
C ALA A 41 -15.66 8.53 -6.38
N THR A 42 -16.16 9.63 -5.83
CA THR A 42 -16.44 10.87 -6.57
C THR A 42 -15.49 12.00 -6.21
N SER A 43 -14.69 11.81 -5.17
CA SER A 43 -13.62 12.73 -4.75
C SER A 43 -12.33 11.96 -4.45
N THR A 44 -11.23 12.71 -4.38
CA THR A 44 -9.93 12.17 -4.00
C THR A 44 -9.90 11.69 -2.56
N GLU A 45 -10.62 12.37 -1.66
CA GLU A 45 -10.68 12.07 -0.23
C GLU A 45 -11.42 10.76 0.06
N GLU A 46 -12.26 10.30 -0.88
CA GLU A 46 -12.92 8.99 -0.79
C GLU A 46 -12.00 7.84 -1.22
N THR A 47 -10.91 8.12 -1.95
CA THR A 47 -10.03 7.07 -2.47
C THR A 47 -9.02 6.60 -1.43
N ASP A 48 -9.10 5.31 -1.08
CA ASP A 48 -8.21 4.65 -0.14
C ASP A 48 -7.41 3.53 -0.82
N CYS A 49 -6.17 3.35 -0.36
CA CYS A 49 -5.39 2.16 -0.67
C CYS A 49 -5.87 1.00 0.22
N ALA A 50 -6.80 0.19 -0.29
CA ALA A 50 -7.32 -0.99 0.40
C ALA A 50 -6.26 -2.07 0.64
N THR A 51 -5.11 -1.97 -0.04
CA THR A 51 -3.92 -2.80 0.21
C THR A 51 -3.16 -2.39 1.47
N PHE A 52 -3.39 -1.21 2.04
CA PHE A 52 -2.71 -0.78 3.26
C PHE A 52 -2.90 -1.81 4.39
N ARG A 53 -1.77 -2.20 4.97
CA ARG A 53 -1.72 -2.95 6.22
C ARG A 53 -0.73 -2.23 7.13
N PRO A 54 -1.08 -1.94 8.38
CA PRO A 54 -0.10 -1.36 9.30
C PRO A 54 1.02 -2.38 9.51
N ASP A 55 2.26 -1.91 9.50
CA ASP A 55 3.38 -2.73 9.94
C ASP A 55 3.31 -2.84 11.48
N ASN A 56 3.28 -4.08 11.99
CA ASN A 56 3.20 -4.31 13.44
C ASN A 56 4.44 -3.82 14.21
N GLY A 57 5.46 -3.28 13.52
CA GLY A 57 6.63 -2.63 14.11
C GLY A 57 6.38 -1.25 14.74
N SER A 58 5.15 -0.70 14.66
CA SER A 58 4.79 0.59 15.29
C SER A 58 3.74 0.48 16.41
N MET A 59 3.50 -0.72 16.95
CA MET A 59 2.90 -0.89 18.28
C MET A 59 4.02 -1.08 19.30
N GLN A 60 4.73 0.01 19.60
CA GLN A 60 5.59 0.13 20.78
C GLN A 60 5.45 1.54 21.34
#